data_AF-A0A3S1T1G6-F1
#
_entry.id   AF-A0A3S1T1G6-F1
#
_cell.length_a   1.000
_cell.length_b   1.000
_cell.length_c   1.000
_cell.angle_alpha   90.00
_cell.angle_beta   90.00
_cell.angle_gamma   90.00
#
_symmetry.space_group_name_H-M   'P 1'
#
loop_
_entity.id
_entity.type
_entity.pdbx_description
1 polymer ?
#
loop_
_entity_poly.entity_id
_entity_poly.type
_entity_poly.pdbx_seq_one_letter_code
_entity_poly.pdbx_strand_id
1 'polypeptide(L)'
;MPVAVEQQDTPANRRPQRSGLRETGHAMRSSPLVEDTRPQHKAIEGGGYGPLRGDDRERIHEGVLTLLETVGFANAIPSCIKVLTKVGAIHGDDGRVRFPRALVLDTIKRAARHFTLHGQDPRHDMVVQGKRVHYGTAGIAVHLVDLEKREYRESKLQDIYDAARIVDGLDNIHFFQRPMVARDIADPLEMDFNTLYACVMGTSKHVGTSFTVRENVKPALEMLYAIAGGEENFRARPFVSNSNSFVVPPMRFAEDACGVLEACVEGGIPILLLSTGQSGTTAPAAMAGAVVQAVAEVLAGLVYVNALKPGHPAIFGAWPFMSDLRTGAMAGGSAEQSVATAACAQMAQFYDLPGGSAAGMTDSKLPDIQSGYEKGITNVMAGLSGLNLVYEAAGMHASLLGFCLESLVIDNDMLGHCLGCARGIDVTDEALSIDSIAEVCLKGPGHYLDNEQTLKLMQTEHFYPALGDRSSPKEWNEKGRPDILLRAITEKKRILAERFPRHVPKQVDDRLRARFGNLIHLPRTHMGG
;
A
#
# COMPACT_ATOMS: atom_id res chain seq x y z
N MET A 1 19.60 -85.09 44.88
CA MET A 1 18.14 -85.32 44.84
C MET A 1 17.49 -84.36 45.83
N PRO A 2 16.24 -83.93 45.63
CA PRO A 2 15.65 -83.08 44.59
C PRO A 2 15.24 -81.73 45.27
N VAL A 3 14.55 -80.72 44.72
CA VAL A 3 13.22 -80.65 44.08
C VAL A 3 13.08 -79.25 43.47
N ALA A 4 12.45 -79.20 42.30
CA ALA A 4 12.06 -78.02 41.56
C ALA A 4 10.93 -77.23 42.25
N VAL A 5 10.85 -75.92 41.98
CA VAL A 5 9.60 -75.17 42.13
C VAL A 5 9.33 -74.43 40.82
N GLU A 6 8.18 -74.74 40.24
CA GLU A 6 7.61 -74.14 39.04
C GLU A 6 6.98 -72.75 39.31
N GLN A 7 6.85 -72.02 38.20
CA GLN A 7 6.54 -70.61 37.98
C GLN A 7 5.21 -70.08 38.56
N GLN A 8 5.15 -68.75 38.76
CA GLN A 8 3.98 -67.95 38.38
C GLN A 8 4.42 -66.61 37.74
N ASP A 9 4.10 -66.45 36.45
CA ASP A 9 4.21 -65.24 35.66
C ASP A 9 3.17 -64.19 36.08
N THR A 10 3.59 -62.92 36.16
CA THR A 10 2.69 -61.75 36.32
C THR A 10 2.85 -60.86 35.08
N PRO A 11 1.76 -60.36 34.46
CA PRO A 11 1.84 -59.68 33.17
C PRO A 11 2.46 -58.28 33.29
N ALA A 12 3.45 -58.00 32.43
CA ALA A 12 4.09 -56.70 32.30
C ALA A 12 3.09 -55.63 31.82
N ASN A 13 2.87 -54.63 32.67
CA ASN A 13 2.05 -53.46 32.38
C ASN A 13 2.75 -52.58 31.31
N ARG A 14 2.30 -52.66 30.05
CA ARG A 14 2.76 -51.80 28.95
C ARG A 14 2.33 -50.36 29.22
N ARG A 15 3.29 -49.48 29.52
CA ARG A 15 3.11 -48.02 29.45
C ARG A 15 2.76 -47.61 28.02
N PRO A 16 1.75 -46.74 27.78
CA PRO A 16 1.49 -46.22 26.44
C PRO A 16 2.65 -45.33 25.98
N GLN A 17 3.04 -45.47 24.71
CA GLN A 17 4.06 -44.67 24.04
C GLN A 17 3.73 -43.16 24.09
N ARG A 18 4.56 -42.42 24.85
CA ARG A 18 4.54 -40.95 24.91
C ARG A 18 5.23 -40.26 23.72
N SER A 19 5.79 -41.00 22.77
CA SER A 19 6.52 -40.44 21.61
C SER A 19 5.58 -39.95 20.49
N GLY A 20 4.45 -40.63 20.26
CA GLY A 20 3.56 -40.31 19.13
C GLY A 20 2.81 -38.98 19.26
N LEU A 21 2.48 -38.53 20.48
CA LEU A 21 1.82 -37.25 20.73
C LEU A 21 2.75 -36.04 20.50
N ARG A 22 4.05 -36.21 20.76
CA ARG A 22 5.05 -35.15 20.58
C ARG A 22 5.38 -34.93 19.10
N GLU A 23 5.45 -36.02 18.33
CA GLU A 23 5.65 -35.96 16.88
C GLU A 23 4.41 -35.43 16.14
N THR A 24 3.20 -35.82 16.55
CA THR A 24 1.95 -35.30 15.96
C THR A 24 1.72 -33.82 16.28
N GLY A 25 2.00 -33.38 17.51
CA GLY A 25 1.99 -31.97 17.88
C GLY A 25 3.03 -31.14 17.11
N HIS A 26 4.24 -31.67 16.92
CA HIS A 26 5.27 -31.01 16.10
C HIS A 26 4.86 -30.92 14.62
N ALA A 27 4.31 -32.00 14.05
CA ALA A 27 3.86 -32.04 12.66
C ALA A 27 2.72 -31.03 12.38
N MET A 28 1.77 -30.89 13.31
CA MET A 28 0.70 -29.88 13.21
C MET A 28 1.26 -28.45 13.30
N ARG A 29 2.28 -28.21 14.12
CA ARG A 29 2.94 -26.89 14.24
C ARG A 29 3.82 -26.53 13.05
N SER A 30 4.36 -27.52 12.34
CA SER A 30 5.22 -27.31 11.17
C SER A 30 4.49 -27.32 9.83
N SER A 31 3.18 -27.56 9.81
CA SER A 31 2.38 -27.61 8.58
C SER A 31 2.10 -26.20 8.02
N PRO A 32 2.03 -26.02 6.69
CA PRO A 32 1.66 -24.74 6.08
C PRO A 32 0.26 -24.28 6.54
N LEU A 33 0.09 -22.97 6.74
CA LEU A 33 -1.20 -22.39 7.10
C LEU A 33 -2.20 -22.51 5.94
N VAL A 34 -3.47 -22.81 6.25
CA VAL A 34 -4.56 -22.80 5.27
C VAL A 34 -4.80 -21.35 4.81
N GLU A 35 -4.90 -21.15 3.50
CA GLU A 35 -4.91 -19.83 2.84
C GLU A 35 -6.00 -18.88 3.40
N ASP A 36 -7.23 -19.38 3.58
CA ASP A 36 -8.38 -18.60 4.11
C ASP A 36 -8.30 -18.27 5.62
N THR A 37 -7.38 -18.90 6.36
CA THR A 37 -7.24 -18.70 7.82
C THR A 37 -6.11 -17.77 8.21
N ARG A 38 -5.26 -17.36 7.26
CA ARG A 38 -4.15 -16.44 7.56
C ARG A 38 -4.72 -15.09 8.01
N PRO A 39 -4.22 -14.50 9.10
CA PRO A 39 -4.79 -13.29 9.68
C PRO A 39 -4.69 -12.04 8.77
N GLN A 40 -3.90 -12.06 7.69
CA GLN A 40 -3.51 -10.85 6.94
C GLN A 40 -4.02 -10.75 5.50
N HIS A 41 -5.09 -11.45 5.12
CA HIS A 41 -5.62 -11.35 3.75
C HIS A 41 -6.50 -10.11 3.47
N LYS A 42 -6.84 -9.32 4.50
CA LYS A 42 -7.88 -8.28 4.44
C LYS A 42 -7.45 -7.04 5.20
N ALA A 43 -8.03 -5.90 4.83
CA ALA A 43 -7.87 -4.64 5.55
C ALA A 43 -8.14 -4.83 7.04
N ILE A 44 -7.30 -4.23 7.87
CA ILE A 44 -7.45 -4.24 9.33
C ILE A 44 -7.94 -2.87 9.80
N GLU A 45 -8.75 -2.82 10.85
CA GLU A 45 -9.17 -1.56 11.45
C GLU A 45 -8.04 -0.97 12.31
N GLY A 46 -7.61 0.25 11.98
CA GLY A 46 -6.68 1.03 12.79
C GLY A 46 -7.37 2.13 13.61
N GLY A 47 -6.67 3.25 13.79
CA GLY A 47 -7.20 4.50 14.37
C GLY A 47 -7.23 4.56 15.90
N GLY A 48 -6.34 3.80 16.56
CA GLY A 48 -6.04 3.93 17.98
C GLY A 48 -4.99 5.02 18.30
N TYR A 49 -4.25 5.48 17.29
CA TYR A 49 -3.30 6.58 17.39
C TYR A 49 -3.79 7.83 16.66
N GLY A 50 -3.58 9.01 17.27
CA GLY A 50 -3.92 10.30 16.67
C GLY A 50 -3.08 11.44 17.25
N PRO A 51 -2.25 12.13 16.45
CA PRO A 51 -1.42 13.23 16.94
C PRO A 51 -2.17 14.54 17.21
N LEU A 52 -3.29 14.79 16.52
CA LEU A 52 -4.15 15.97 16.72
C LEU A 52 -5.11 15.73 17.88
N ARG A 53 -5.15 16.64 18.86
CA ARG A 53 -5.88 16.48 20.12
C ARG A 53 -6.91 17.59 20.33
N GLY A 54 -7.95 17.32 21.13
CA GLY A 54 -8.99 18.31 21.43
C GLY A 54 -9.55 18.94 20.15
N ASP A 55 -9.47 20.28 20.08
CA ASP A 55 -9.99 21.10 18.97
C ASP A 55 -8.97 21.31 17.83
N ASP A 56 -7.84 20.59 17.81
CA ASP A 56 -6.79 20.79 16.80
C ASP A 56 -7.29 20.52 15.37
N ARG A 57 -8.19 19.56 15.18
CA ARG A 57 -8.76 19.21 13.87
C ARG A 57 -9.64 20.34 13.34
N GLU A 58 -10.43 20.95 14.21
CA GLU A 58 -11.29 22.10 13.94
C GLU A 58 -10.43 23.31 13.59
N ARG A 59 -9.32 23.54 14.30
CA ARG A 59 -8.37 24.62 13.98
C ARG A 59 -7.70 24.42 12.62
N ILE A 60 -7.31 23.19 12.29
CA ILE A 60 -6.77 22.86 10.96
C ILE A 60 -7.85 23.09 9.89
N HIS A 61 -9.08 22.62 10.13
CA HIS A 61 -10.22 22.81 9.24
C HIS A 61 -10.50 24.29 8.96
N GLU A 62 -10.53 25.13 9.99
CA GLU A 62 -10.74 26.57 9.83
C GLU A 62 -9.59 27.24 9.06
N GLY A 63 -8.34 26.80 9.28
CA GLY A 63 -7.18 27.24 8.51
C GLY A 63 -7.30 26.88 7.03
N VAL A 64 -7.73 25.65 6.75
CA VAL A 64 -7.96 25.13 5.39
C VAL A 64 -9.00 25.96 4.65
N LEU A 65 -10.17 26.17 5.26
CA LEU A 65 -11.25 26.96 4.65
C LEU A 65 -10.82 28.41 4.39
N THR A 66 -10.06 29.00 5.32
CA THR A 66 -9.53 30.35 5.18
C THR A 66 -8.54 30.46 4.03
N LEU A 67 -7.61 29.49 3.88
CA LEU A 67 -6.69 29.48 2.74
C LEU A 67 -7.41 29.36 1.40
N LEU A 68 -8.40 28.47 1.31
CA LEU A 68 -9.17 28.27 0.09
C LEU A 68 -10.00 29.51 -0.30
N GLU A 69 -10.59 30.18 0.68
CA GLU A 69 -11.42 31.37 0.48
C GLU A 69 -10.59 32.61 0.15
N THR A 70 -9.46 32.82 0.82
CA THR A 70 -8.69 34.09 0.74
C THR A 70 -7.52 34.03 -0.21
N VAL A 71 -6.82 32.89 -0.29
CA VAL A 71 -5.61 32.71 -1.11
C VAL A 71 -5.95 31.99 -2.41
N GLY A 72 -6.62 30.85 -2.34
CA GLY A 72 -6.97 30.05 -3.51
C GLY A 72 -5.76 29.63 -4.36
N PHE A 73 -6.04 29.26 -5.61
CA PHE A 73 -5.08 28.63 -6.52
C PHE A 73 -4.72 29.51 -7.70
N ALA A 74 -3.44 29.55 -8.08
CA ALA A 74 -3.01 30.17 -9.35
C ALA A 74 -2.92 29.13 -10.49
N ASN A 75 -2.71 29.61 -11.72
CA ASN A 75 -2.40 28.78 -12.90
C ASN A 75 -3.51 27.81 -13.33
N ALA A 76 -4.77 28.12 -13.03
CA ALA A 76 -5.89 27.31 -13.51
C ALA A 76 -5.99 27.38 -15.05
N ILE A 77 -6.08 26.22 -15.70
CA ILE A 77 -6.31 26.15 -17.15
C ILE A 77 -7.72 26.66 -17.52
N PRO A 78 -7.97 27.12 -18.75
CA PRO A 78 -9.25 27.69 -19.13
C PRO A 78 -10.47 26.79 -18.88
N SER A 79 -10.33 25.47 -19.09
CA SER A 79 -11.38 24.48 -18.81
C SER A 79 -11.66 24.36 -17.29
N CYS A 80 -10.60 24.34 -16.47
CA CYS A 80 -10.67 24.36 -15.01
C CYS A 80 -11.43 25.59 -14.50
N ILE A 81 -11.05 26.79 -14.97
CA ILE A 81 -11.75 28.05 -14.61
C ILE A 81 -13.22 27.94 -14.96
N LYS A 82 -13.55 27.48 -16.18
CA LYS A 82 -14.93 27.36 -16.66
C LYS A 82 -15.78 26.44 -15.78
N VAL A 83 -15.27 25.28 -15.39
CA VAL A 83 -16.06 24.33 -14.58
C VAL A 83 -16.15 24.75 -13.11
N LEU A 84 -15.06 25.29 -12.54
CA LEU A 84 -15.04 25.75 -11.15
C LEU A 84 -15.93 26.97 -10.92
N THR A 85 -15.88 27.96 -11.83
CA THR A 85 -16.73 29.15 -11.73
C THR A 85 -18.21 28.84 -11.90
N LYS A 86 -18.56 27.83 -12.71
CA LYS A 86 -19.94 27.35 -12.87
C LYS A 86 -20.54 26.83 -11.55
N VAL A 87 -19.72 26.29 -10.64
CA VAL A 87 -20.16 25.80 -9.33
C VAL A 87 -19.97 26.81 -8.20
N GLY A 88 -19.53 28.04 -8.52
CA GLY A 88 -19.44 29.14 -7.56
C GLY A 88 -18.03 29.46 -7.05
N ALA A 89 -16.98 28.85 -7.60
CA ALA A 89 -15.63 29.35 -7.36
C ALA A 89 -15.45 30.74 -8.01
N ILE A 90 -14.55 31.56 -7.47
CA ILE A 90 -14.33 32.94 -7.92
C ILE A 90 -12.97 33.02 -8.59
N HIS A 91 -12.94 33.30 -9.89
CA HIS A 91 -11.71 33.68 -10.58
C HIS A 91 -11.51 35.19 -10.41
N GLY A 92 -10.58 35.56 -9.53
CA GLY A 92 -10.28 36.96 -9.21
C GLY A 92 -9.45 37.66 -10.28
N ASP A 93 -9.44 38.99 -10.25
CA ASP A 93 -8.65 39.83 -11.16
C ASP A 93 -7.13 39.59 -11.01
N ASP A 94 -6.69 39.01 -9.89
CA ASP A 94 -5.31 38.59 -9.64
C ASP A 94 -4.96 37.24 -10.28
N GLY A 95 -5.86 36.66 -11.08
CA GLY A 95 -5.66 35.38 -11.78
C GLY A 95 -5.75 34.15 -10.86
N ARG A 96 -6.22 34.31 -9.62
CA ARG A 96 -6.38 33.20 -8.67
C ARG A 96 -7.84 32.75 -8.59
N VAL A 97 -8.04 31.44 -8.52
CA VAL A 97 -9.33 30.80 -8.27
C VAL A 97 -9.49 30.56 -6.77
N ARG A 98 -10.47 31.24 -6.15
CA ARG A 98 -10.83 31.11 -4.73
C ARG A 98 -12.10 30.30 -4.56
N PHE A 99 -12.19 29.58 -3.45
CA PHE A 99 -13.29 28.67 -3.17
C PHE A 99 -14.04 29.15 -1.95
N PRO A 100 -15.29 29.66 -2.09
CA PRO A 100 -16.11 30.03 -0.96
C PRO A 100 -16.31 28.86 0.01
N ARG A 101 -16.34 29.12 1.33
CA ARG A 101 -16.47 28.06 2.35
C ARG A 101 -17.67 27.15 2.09
N ALA A 102 -18.81 27.74 1.74
CA ALA A 102 -20.03 27.00 1.45
C ALA A 102 -19.88 26.01 0.28
N LEU A 103 -19.11 26.37 -0.76
CA LEU A 103 -18.82 25.47 -1.89
C LEU A 103 -17.98 24.28 -1.45
N VAL A 104 -16.94 24.52 -0.65
CA VAL A 104 -16.07 23.45 -0.13
C VAL A 104 -16.88 22.49 0.75
N LEU A 105 -17.67 23.02 1.68
CA LEU A 105 -18.49 22.22 2.60
C LEU A 105 -19.58 21.41 1.88
N ASP A 106 -20.28 22.01 0.91
CA ASP A 106 -21.28 21.28 0.10
C ASP A 106 -20.62 20.19 -0.76
N THR A 107 -19.42 20.45 -1.30
CA THR A 107 -18.65 19.45 -2.05
C THR A 107 -18.29 18.25 -1.17
N ILE A 108 -17.72 18.48 0.02
CA ILE A 108 -17.38 17.39 0.97
C ILE A 108 -18.63 16.56 1.28
N LYS A 109 -19.77 17.23 1.51
CA LYS A 109 -21.05 16.55 1.77
C LYS A 109 -21.52 15.70 0.59
N ARG A 110 -21.23 16.04 -0.65
CA ARG A 110 -21.68 15.29 -1.85
C ARG A 110 -20.65 14.34 -2.44
N ALA A 111 -19.39 14.45 -2.01
CA ALA A 111 -18.30 13.65 -2.51
C ALA A 111 -18.58 12.15 -2.40
N ALA A 112 -18.05 11.39 -3.36
CA ALA A 112 -18.13 9.94 -3.34
C ALA A 112 -17.45 9.40 -2.07
N ARG A 113 -18.19 8.56 -1.34
CA ARG A 113 -17.70 7.81 -0.18
C ARG A 113 -18.09 6.35 -0.33
N HIS A 114 -17.36 5.47 0.35
CA HIS A 114 -17.67 4.05 0.42
C HIS A 114 -17.60 3.33 -0.94
N PHE A 115 -16.73 3.80 -1.83
CA PHE A 115 -16.45 3.09 -3.07
C PHE A 115 -15.36 2.03 -2.87
N THR A 116 -15.37 1.06 -3.77
CA THR A 116 -14.37 -0.01 -3.82
C THR A 116 -13.34 0.32 -4.89
N LEU A 117 -12.06 0.18 -4.55
CA LEU A 117 -10.99 0.11 -5.54
C LEU A 117 -10.85 -1.36 -5.95
N HIS A 118 -11.12 -1.66 -7.21
CA HIS A 118 -11.23 -3.05 -7.66
C HIS A 118 -9.87 -3.64 -8.07
N GLY A 119 -9.69 -4.94 -7.85
CA GLY A 119 -8.68 -5.70 -8.58
C GLY A 119 -9.21 -6.12 -9.96
N GLN A 120 -8.32 -6.59 -10.83
CA GLN A 120 -8.74 -7.40 -11.99
C GLN A 120 -9.33 -8.74 -11.52
N ASP A 121 -8.84 -9.24 -10.39
CA ASP A 121 -9.46 -10.33 -9.63
C ASP A 121 -10.27 -9.74 -8.45
N PRO A 122 -11.58 -10.07 -8.31
CA PRO A 122 -12.42 -9.60 -7.21
C PRO A 122 -11.89 -9.93 -5.80
N ARG A 123 -11.01 -10.92 -5.66
CA ARG A 123 -10.35 -11.24 -4.37
C ARG A 123 -9.43 -10.11 -3.88
N HIS A 124 -9.05 -9.19 -4.76
CA HIS A 124 -8.21 -8.03 -4.46
C HIS A 124 -9.01 -6.72 -4.41
N ASP A 125 -10.34 -6.79 -4.34
CA ASP A 125 -11.19 -5.62 -4.14
C ASP A 125 -10.95 -5.00 -2.75
N MET A 126 -10.68 -3.70 -2.73
CA MET A 126 -10.40 -2.95 -1.50
C MET A 126 -11.52 -1.96 -1.22
N VAL A 127 -12.21 -2.15 -0.10
CA VAL A 127 -13.14 -1.14 0.42
C VAL A 127 -12.32 -0.07 1.15
N VAL A 128 -12.30 1.13 0.59
CA VAL A 128 -11.52 2.27 1.11
C VAL A 128 -12.46 3.15 1.95
N GLN A 129 -12.63 2.79 3.22
CA GLN A 129 -13.59 3.44 4.11
C GLN A 129 -13.16 3.34 5.57
N GLY A 130 -13.51 4.37 6.35
CA GLY A 130 -13.39 4.36 7.80
C GLY A 130 -11.91 4.25 8.17
N LYS A 131 -11.57 3.20 8.91
CA LYS A 131 -10.20 2.96 9.40
C LYS A 131 -9.56 1.69 8.83
N ARG A 132 -10.11 1.16 7.73
CA ARG A 132 -9.59 -0.03 7.03
C ARG A 132 -8.29 0.33 6.33
N VAL A 133 -7.19 -0.27 6.76
CA VAL A 133 -5.83 0.01 6.27
C VAL A 133 -5.45 -0.97 5.16
N HIS A 134 -4.94 -0.43 4.05
CA HIS A 134 -4.34 -1.18 2.96
C HIS A 134 -2.97 -0.59 2.62
N TYR A 135 -1.94 -1.42 2.68
CA TYR A 135 -0.59 -1.08 2.24
C TYR A 135 -0.37 -1.38 0.76
N GLY A 136 0.35 -0.51 0.06
CA GLY A 136 0.75 -0.75 -1.32
C GLY A 136 2.13 -0.17 -1.63
N THR A 137 2.64 -0.51 -2.81
CA THR A 137 3.79 0.22 -3.37
C THR A 137 3.35 1.65 -3.75
N ALA A 138 4.31 2.51 -4.08
CA ALA A 138 4.14 3.77 -4.83
C ALA A 138 5.52 4.41 -5.01
N GLY A 139 5.57 5.73 -5.15
CA GLY A 139 6.72 6.53 -5.56
C GLY A 139 6.83 6.61 -7.08
N ILE A 140 8.04 6.90 -7.55
CA ILE A 140 8.41 7.01 -8.97
C ILE A 140 9.93 7.00 -9.03
N ALA A 141 10.56 6.01 -8.38
CA ALA A 141 12.00 5.90 -8.34
C ALA A 141 12.56 5.82 -9.76
N VAL A 142 13.64 6.56 -10.01
CA VAL A 142 14.33 6.57 -11.30
C VAL A 142 15.48 5.55 -11.34
N HIS A 143 15.84 4.99 -10.18
CA HIS A 143 16.84 3.95 -10.07
C HIS A 143 16.29 2.68 -9.43
N LEU A 144 16.85 1.55 -9.85
CA LEU A 144 16.78 0.29 -9.13
C LEU A 144 18.07 0.09 -8.32
N VAL A 145 17.91 -0.39 -7.08
CA VAL A 145 18.99 -0.90 -6.25
C VAL A 145 19.37 -2.30 -6.73
N ASP A 146 20.59 -2.44 -7.25
CA ASP A 146 21.23 -3.75 -7.47
C ASP A 146 21.84 -4.20 -6.13
N LEU A 147 21.12 -5.01 -5.36
CA LEU A 147 21.55 -5.43 -4.04
C LEU A 147 22.80 -6.31 -4.06
N GLU A 148 22.97 -7.11 -5.11
CA GLU A 148 24.11 -8.03 -5.27
C GLU A 148 25.41 -7.25 -5.53
N LYS A 149 25.34 -6.16 -6.31
CA LYS A 149 26.48 -5.26 -6.56
C LYS A 149 26.59 -4.10 -5.58
N ARG A 150 25.52 -3.81 -4.85
CA ARG A 150 25.36 -2.62 -3.99
C ARG A 150 25.49 -1.32 -4.77
N GLU A 151 24.90 -1.29 -5.96
CA GLU A 151 24.94 -0.16 -6.89
C GLU A 151 23.54 0.29 -7.28
N TYR A 152 23.45 1.49 -7.85
CA TYR A 152 22.23 2.04 -8.43
C TYR A 152 22.35 1.98 -9.95
N ARG A 153 21.26 1.58 -10.60
CA ARG A 153 21.13 1.66 -12.07
C ARG A 153 19.80 2.28 -12.42
N GLU A 154 19.67 2.86 -13.60
CA GLU A 154 18.37 3.31 -14.11
C GLU A 154 17.33 2.16 -14.06
N SER A 155 16.12 2.48 -13.62
CA SER A 155 14.98 1.56 -13.65
C SER A 155 14.43 1.43 -15.07
N LYS A 156 14.04 0.21 -15.43
CA LYS A 156 13.56 -0.16 -16.79
C LYS A 156 12.12 -0.62 -16.75
N LEU A 157 11.48 -0.68 -17.92
CA LEU A 157 10.14 -1.25 -18.06
C LEU A 157 10.03 -2.66 -17.46
N GLN A 158 11.07 -3.49 -17.69
CA GLN A 158 11.13 -4.84 -17.15
C GLN A 158 11.07 -4.87 -15.62
N ASP A 159 11.71 -3.90 -14.96
CA ASP A 159 11.74 -3.85 -13.49
C ASP A 159 10.34 -3.55 -12.92
N ILE A 160 9.55 -2.72 -13.61
CA ILE A 160 8.15 -2.44 -13.24
C ILE A 160 7.32 -3.71 -13.32
N TYR A 161 7.44 -4.46 -14.43
CA TYR A 161 6.74 -5.72 -14.61
C TYR A 161 7.15 -6.76 -13.55
N ASP A 162 8.45 -6.87 -13.26
CA ASP A 162 8.97 -7.80 -12.25
C ASP A 162 8.54 -7.41 -10.83
N ALA A 163 8.49 -6.12 -10.51
CA ALA A 163 7.92 -5.64 -9.24
C ALA A 163 6.44 -6.00 -9.11
N ALA A 164 5.65 -5.79 -10.17
CA ALA A 164 4.23 -6.16 -10.19
C ALA A 164 4.04 -7.66 -9.97
N ARG A 165 4.85 -8.50 -10.63
CA ARG A 165 4.82 -9.97 -10.46
C ARG A 165 5.14 -10.44 -9.06
N ILE A 166 6.10 -9.79 -8.41
CA ILE A 166 6.45 -10.05 -7.03
C ILE A 166 5.26 -9.66 -6.14
N VAL A 167 4.79 -8.42 -6.24
CA VAL A 167 3.68 -7.90 -5.41
C VAL A 167 2.42 -8.72 -5.57
N ASP A 168 2.10 -9.20 -6.76
CA ASP A 168 0.90 -9.99 -7.02
C ASP A 168 0.82 -11.26 -6.15
N GLY A 169 1.95 -11.77 -5.62
CA GLY A 169 2.02 -12.95 -4.77
C GLY A 169 2.23 -12.68 -3.29
N LEU A 170 2.28 -11.41 -2.88
CA LEU A 170 2.58 -11.00 -1.51
C LEU A 170 1.30 -10.59 -0.78
N ASP A 171 0.93 -11.28 0.28
CA ASP A 171 -0.37 -11.08 0.95
C ASP A 171 -0.50 -9.71 1.63
N ASN A 172 0.59 -9.18 2.19
CA ASN A 172 0.56 -7.96 3.01
C ASN A 172 0.73 -6.66 2.18
N ILE A 173 0.86 -6.79 0.85
CA ILE A 173 0.89 -5.66 -0.10
C ILE A 173 -0.38 -5.74 -0.95
N HIS A 174 -1.38 -4.93 -0.63
CA HIS A 174 -2.76 -5.07 -1.10
C HIS A 174 -2.99 -4.48 -2.51
N PHE A 175 -2.22 -3.46 -2.89
CA PHE A 175 -2.30 -2.83 -4.20
C PHE A 175 -0.92 -2.48 -4.77
N PHE A 176 -0.87 -2.29 -6.09
CA PHE A 176 0.35 -1.97 -6.81
C PHE A 176 0.23 -0.60 -7.47
N GLN A 177 0.65 0.46 -6.77
CA GLN A 177 0.89 1.73 -7.44
C GLN A 177 2.29 1.72 -8.06
N ARG A 178 2.36 2.07 -9.35
CA ARG A 178 3.59 2.16 -10.13
C ARG A 178 4.73 2.75 -9.27
N PRO A 179 5.79 1.97 -8.97
CA PRO A 179 6.84 2.45 -8.06
C PRO A 179 8.04 3.11 -8.75
N MET A 180 8.16 2.95 -10.07
CA MET A 180 9.36 3.33 -10.82
C MET A 180 9.02 4.03 -12.15
N VAL A 181 9.99 4.78 -12.67
CA VAL A 181 9.97 5.32 -14.03
C VAL A 181 10.64 4.33 -14.99
N ALA A 182 10.05 4.07 -16.16
CA ALA A 182 10.68 3.24 -17.20
C ALA A 182 11.68 4.09 -18.01
N ARG A 183 12.90 4.24 -17.48
CA ARG A 183 13.94 5.14 -18.02
C ARG A 183 14.56 4.68 -19.32
N ASP A 184 14.25 3.46 -19.75
CA ASP A 184 14.59 2.89 -21.06
C ASP A 184 13.63 3.30 -22.18
N ILE A 185 12.59 4.09 -21.89
CA ILE A 185 11.63 4.63 -22.86
C ILE A 185 11.63 6.16 -22.78
N ALA A 186 11.98 6.82 -23.88
CA ALA A 186 12.12 8.27 -23.94
C ALA A 186 10.82 9.00 -24.32
N ASP A 187 10.02 8.41 -25.22
CA ASP A 187 8.76 9.01 -25.65
C ASP A 187 7.72 8.94 -24.51
N PRO A 188 7.10 10.07 -24.11
CA PRO A 188 6.15 10.08 -23.00
C PRO A 188 4.91 9.22 -23.20
N LEU A 189 4.39 9.14 -24.44
CA LEU A 189 3.22 8.32 -24.76
C LEU A 189 3.58 6.85 -24.63
N GLU A 190 4.69 6.42 -25.24
CA GLU A 190 5.18 5.05 -25.13
C GLU A 190 5.48 4.70 -23.67
N MET A 191 6.09 5.60 -22.89
CA MET A 191 6.43 5.36 -21.49
C MET A 191 5.16 5.14 -20.64
N ASP A 192 4.17 6.02 -20.75
CA ASP A 192 2.92 5.91 -19.99
C ASP A 192 2.15 4.64 -20.38
N PHE A 193 2.01 4.39 -21.68
CA PHE A 193 1.30 3.23 -22.20
C PHE A 193 1.96 1.92 -21.76
N ASN A 194 3.28 1.79 -21.94
CA ASN A 194 4.02 0.60 -21.55
C ASN A 194 4.05 0.39 -20.05
N THR A 195 4.19 1.47 -19.27
CA THR A 195 4.19 1.35 -17.82
C THR A 195 2.84 0.81 -17.34
N LEU A 196 1.73 1.38 -17.82
CA LEU A 196 0.42 0.88 -17.48
C LEU A 196 0.25 -0.59 -17.92
N TYR A 197 0.66 -0.92 -19.15
CA TYR A 197 0.61 -2.30 -19.67
C TYR A 197 1.41 -3.26 -18.77
N ALA A 198 2.64 -2.91 -18.39
CA ALA A 198 3.47 -3.72 -17.49
C ALA A 198 2.81 -3.91 -16.12
N CYS A 199 2.22 -2.86 -15.54
CA CYS A 199 1.51 -2.96 -14.26
C CYS A 199 0.30 -3.92 -14.37
N VAL A 200 -0.62 -3.68 -15.31
CA VAL A 200 -1.87 -4.47 -15.41
C VAL A 200 -1.63 -5.90 -15.89
N MET A 201 -0.59 -6.16 -16.66
CA MET A 201 -0.22 -7.54 -17.02
C MET A 201 0.56 -8.24 -15.91
N GLY A 202 1.27 -7.49 -15.07
CA GLY A 202 2.13 -8.02 -14.00
C GLY A 202 1.41 -8.25 -12.67
N THR A 203 0.21 -7.70 -12.44
CA THR A 203 -0.59 -8.00 -11.26
C THR A 203 -2.10 -7.95 -11.52
N SER A 204 -2.82 -8.83 -10.83
CA SER A 204 -4.28 -8.90 -10.73
C SER A 204 -4.86 -7.99 -9.64
N LYS A 205 -4.01 -7.39 -8.79
CA LYS A 205 -4.41 -6.43 -7.75
C LYS A 205 -4.80 -5.08 -8.35
N HIS A 206 -5.36 -4.19 -7.54
CA HIS A 206 -5.64 -2.81 -7.97
C HIS A 206 -4.33 -2.12 -8.38
N VAL A 207 -4.35 -1.41 -9.51
CA VAL A 207 -3.18 -0.70 -10.04
C VAL A 207 -3.34 0.81 -9.91
N GLY A 208 -2.34 1.47 -9.36
CA GLY A 208 -2.20 2.93 -9.46
C GLY A 208 -1.19 3.31 -10.54
N THR A 209 -1.52 4.29 -11.39
CA THR A 209 -0.59 4.84 -12.39
C THR A 209 -0.70 6.37 -12.45
N SER A 210 0.18 7.02 -13.23
CA SER A 210 0.05 8.41 -13.64
C SER A 210 0.24 8.53 -15.15
N PHE A 211 -0.20 9.65 -15.71
CA PHE A 211 0.03 10.02 -17.11
C PHE A 211 0.71 11.39 -17.19
N THR A 212 1.51 11.57 -18.23
CA THR A 212 2.30 12.78 -18.45
C THR A 212 1.43 13.91 -18.99
N VAL A 213 0.60 13.64 -20.00
CA VAL A 213 -0.28 14.62 -20.66
C VAL A 213 -1.65 14.02 -20.99
N ARG A 214 -2.64 14.89 -21.24
CA ARG A 214 -4.04 14.50 -21.48
C ARG A 214 -4.17 13.46 -22.60
N GLU A 215 -3.43 13.65 -23.69
CA GLU A 215 -3.54 12.86 -24.91
C GLU A 215 -3.17 11.38 -24.69
N ASN A 216 -2.29 11.12 -23.71
CA ASN A 216 -1.83 9.77 -23.37
C ASN A 216 -2.93 8.93 -22.69
N VAL A 217 -3.94 9.58 -22.08
CA VAL A 217 -5.02 8.90 -21.36
C VAL A 217 -5.92 8.10 -22.32
N LYS A 218 -6.15 8.59 -23.53
CA LYS A 218 -7.05 7.94 -24.50
C LYS A 218 -6.58 6.52 -24.89
N PRO A 219 -5.36 6.31 -25.42
CA PRO A 219 -4.90 4.96 -25.77
C PRO A 219 -4.83 4.05 -24.54
N ALA A 220 -4.49 4.59 -23.37
CA ALA A 220 -4.53 3.85 -22.11
C ALA A 220 -5.95 3.35 -21.78
N LEU A 221 -6.98 4.19 -21.86
CA LEU A 221 -8.38 3.79 -21.67
C LEU A 221 -8.81 2.71 -22.67
N GLU A 222 -8.43 2.84 -23.94
CA GLU A 222 -8.74 1.83 -24.95
C GLU A 222 -8.17 0.44 -24.59
N MET A 223 -6.96 0.41 -24.03
CA MET A 223 -6.36 -0.82 -23.48
C MET A 223 -7.14 -1.34 -22.26
N LEU A 224 -7.46 -0.47 -21.30
CA LEU A 224 -8.19 -0.85 -20.08
C LEU A 224 -9.59 -1.39 -20.38
N TYR A 225 -10.32 -0.76 -21.30
CA TYR A 225 -11.63 -1.22 -21.75
C TYR A 225 -11.52 -2.57 -22.45
N ALA A 226 -10.49 -2.80 -23.27
CA ALA A 226 -10.28 -4.09 -23.91
C ALA A 226 -9.99 -5.21 -22.90
N ILE A 227 -9.23 -4.92 -21.84
CA ILE A 227 -8.95 -5.85 -20.73
C ILE A 227 -10.24 -6.14 -19.93
N ALA A 228 -11.04 -5.12 -19.63
CA ALA A 228 -12.31 -5.27 -18.92
C ALA A 228 -13.41 -5.97 -19.75
N GLY A 229 -13.19 -6.16 -21.06
CA GLY A 229 -14.21 -6.68 -21.98
C GLY A 229 -15.25 -5.64 -22.40
N GLY A 230 -14.98 -4.35 -22.22
CA GLY A 230 -15.83 -3.23 -22.62
C GLY A 230 -15.70 -2.03 -21.69
N GLU A 231 -16.07 -0.85 -22.18
CA GLU A 231 -16.09 0.39 -21.39
C GLU A 231 -17.07 0.31 -20.22
N GLU A 232 -18.27 -0.25 -20.43
CA GLU A 232 -19.28 -0.42 -19.39
C GLU A 232 -18.76 -1.27 -18.22
N ASN A 233 -18.10 -2.39 -18.54
CA ASN A 233 -17.49 -3.28 -17.54
C ASN A 233 -16.39 -2.58 -16.75
N PHE A 234 -15.53 -1.81 -17.43
CA PHE A 234 -14.49 -1.04 -16.75
C PHE A 234 -15.09 0.01 -15.81
N ARG A 235 -16.10 0.77 -16.26
CA ARG A 235 -16.74 1.81 -15.44
C ARG A 235 -17.49 1.22 -14.24
N ALA A 236 -18.02 0.01 -14.36
CA ALA A 236 -18.64 -0.70 -13.25
C ALA A 236 -17.63 -1.21 -12.21
N ARG A 237 -16.42 -1.58 -12.65
CA ARG A 237 -15.34 -2.12 -11.80
C ARG A 237 -13.97 -1.59 -12.22
N PRO A 238 -13.66 -0.30 -11.99
CA PRO A 238 -12.38 0.26 -12.40
C PRO A 238 -11.25 -0.35 -11.56
N PHE A 239 -10.38 -1.11 -12.23
CA PHE A 239 -9.24 -1.77 -11.59
C PHE A 239 -7.92 -0.97 -11.67
N VAL A 240 -8.00 0.27 -12.17
CA VAL A 240 -6.90 1.22 -12.24
C VAL A 240 -7.36 2.55 -11.66
N SER A 241 -6.52 3.20 -10.85
CA SER A 241 -6.67 4.59 -10.41
C SER A 241 -5.52 5.46 -10.95
N ASN A 242 -5.81 6.76 -11.13
CA ASN A 242 -4.82 7.74 -11.56
C ASN A 242 -4.31 8.56 -10.37
N SER A 243 -3.03 8.41 -10.06
CA SER A 243 -2.23 9.33 -9.25
C SER A 243 -2.08 10.66 -9.98
N ASN A 244 -2.79 11.69 -9.52
CA ASN A 244 -2.82 12.98 -10.18
C ASN A 244 -2.20 14.08 -9.32
N SER A 245 -1.05 14.57 -9.74
CA SER A 245 -0.41 15.77 -9.16
C SER A 245 -0.97 17.05 -9.81
N PHE A 246 -2.29 17.24 -9.74
CA PHE A 246 -2.98 18.42 -10.29
C PHE A 246 -2.50 19.73 -9.64
N VAL A 247 -1.81 19.64 -8.50
CA VAL A 247 -1.22 20.76 -7.79
C VAL A 247 0.31 20.72 -7.88
N VAL A 248 0.90 21.90 -8.09
CA VAL A 248 2.31 22.19 -7.84
C VAL A 248 2.36 23.07 -6.60
N PRO A 249 2.72 22.52 -5.43
CA PRO A 249 2.77 23.29 -4.20
C PRO A 249 3.77 24.47 -4.30
N PRO A 250 3.45 25.63 -3.72
CA PRO A 250 2.25 25.92 -2.94
C PRO A 250 1.08 26.45 -3.78
N MET A 251 -0.08 25.77 -3.69
CA MET A 251 -1.39 26.28 -4.14
C MET A 251 -1.41 26.77 -5.61
N ARG A 252 -0.83 26.02 -6.55
CA ARG A 252 -0.91 26.27 -8.01
C ARG A 252 -1.39 25.04 -8.74
N PHE A 253 -2.21 25.20 -9.77
CA PHE A 253 -2.55 24.08 -10.65
C PHE A 253 -1.37 23.73 -11.56
N ALA A 254 -1.12 22.43 -11.75
CA ALA A 254 -0.28 21.91 -12.83
C ALA A 254 -1.12 21.75 -14.08
N GLU A 255 -0.76 22.46 -15.16
CA GLU A 255 -1.52 22.52 -16.41
C GLU A 255 -1.74 21.14 -17.04
N ASP A 256 -0.66 20.39 -17.30
CA ASP A 256 -0.75 19.06 -17.91
C ASP A 256 -1.54 18.08 -17.04
N ALA A 257 -1.28 18.08 -15.73
CA ALA A 257 -1.95 17.19 -14.79
C ALA A 257 -3.46 17.50 -14.65
N CYS A 258 -3.86 18.77 -14.78
CA CYS A 258 -5.27 19.16 -14.85
C CYS A 258 -5.94 18.59 -16.11
N GLY A 259 -5.26 18.63 -17.26
CA GLY A 259 -5.73 18.01 -18.49
C GLY A 259 -5.90 16.49 -18.36
N VAL A 260 -4.93 15.81 -17.72
CA VAL A 260 -5.01 14.38 -17.38
C VAL A 260 -6.18 14.10 -16.43
N LEU A 261 -6.36 14.92 -15.39
CA LEU A 261 -7.43 14.76 -14.40
C LEU A 261 -8.79 14.73 -15.09
N GLU A 262 -9.05 15.73 -15.94
CA GLU A 262 -10.29 15.81 -16.72
C GLU A 262 -10.51 14.55 -17.60
N ALA A 263 -9.50 14.14 -18.37
CA ALA A 263 -9.62 12.97 -19.24
C ALA A 263 -9.82 11.66 -18.45
N CYS A 264 -9.18 11.49 -17.30
CA CYS A 264 -9.38 10.34 -16.42
C CYS A 264 -10.79 10.33 -15.82
N VAL A 265 -11.32 11.49 -15.39
CA VAL A 265 -12.70 11.61 -14.89
C VAL A 265 -13.72 11.27 -15.98
N GLU A 266 -13.53 11.81 -17.19
CA GLU A 266 -14.32 11.48 -18.37
C GLU A 266 -14.28 9.96 -18.67
N GLY A 267 -13.10 9.35 -18.60
CA GLY A 267 -12.86 7.92 -18.81
C GLY A 267 -13.33 6.99 -17.69
N GLY A 268 -13.77 7.52 -16.55
CA GLY A 268 -14.24 6.68 -15.43
C GLY A 268 -13.12 6.12 -14.55
N ILE A 269 -11.91 6.66 -14.61
CA ILE A 269 -10.79 6.28 -13.75
C ILE A 269 -10.92 7.02 -12.39
N PRO A 270 -10.94 6.33 -11.23
CA PRO A 270 -10.82 6.95 -9.92
C PRO A 270 -9.55 7.80 -9.79
N ILE A 271 -9.65 8.94 -9.11
CA ILE A 271 -8.54 9.90 -9.01
C ILE A 271 -7.96 9.90 -7.60
N LEU A 272 -6.65 9.65 -7.48
CA LEU A 272 -5.89 10.01 -6.29
C LEU A 272 -5.44 11.46 -6.43
N LEU A 273 -5.98 12.33 -5.58
CA LEU A 273 -5.67 13.77 -5.55
C LEU A 273 -4.42 14.00 -4.70
N LEU A 274 -3.28 14.24 -5.34
CA LEU A 274 -1.99 14.35 -4.66
C LEU A 274 -1.60 15.79 -4.37
N SER A 275 -1.44 16.13 -3.10
CA SER A 275 -0.69 17.32 -2.65
C SER A 275 0.60 16.87 -1.97
N THR A 276 1.74 17.16 -2.61
CA THR A 276 3.08 16.70 -2.19
C THR A 276 3.99 17.86 -1.80
N GLY A 277 3.49 18.76 -0.95
CA GLY A 277 4.26 19.91 -0.48
C GLY A 277 5.38 19.46 0.46
N GLN A 278 6.59 20.00 0.27
CA GLN A 278 7.75 19.67 1.08
C GLN A 278 7.93 20.74 2.18
N SER A 279 7.83 20.31 3.44
CA SER A 279 7.91 21.16 4.63
C SER A 279 9.22 21.95 4.67
N GLY A 280 9.08 23.27 4.80
CA GLY A 280 10.19 24.23 4.78
C GLY A 280 10.74 24.54 3.39
N THR A 281 10.13 24.02 2.33
CA THR A 281 10.48 24.32 0.93
C THR A 281 9.25 24.81 0.16
N THR A 282 8.35 23.91 -0.22
CA THR A 282 7.11 24.23 -0.96
C THR A 282 5.86 24.17 -0.08
N ALA A 283 6.03 23.91 1.22
CA ALA A 283 5.03 24.05 2.28
C ALA A 283 5.68 24.71 3.51
N PRO A 284 4.89 25.30 4.44
CA PRO A 284 5.42 25.87 5.66
C PRO A 284 6.28 24.89 6.46
N ALA A 285 7.36 25.39 7.09
CA ALA A 285 8.23 24.57 7.94
C ALA A 285 7.51 24.04 9.20
N ALA A 286 6.52 24.79 9.69
CA ALA A 286 5.68 24.34 10.79
C ALA A 286 4.75 23.21 10.31
N MET A 287 4.86 22.03 10.92
CA MET A 287 4.13 20.82 10.52
C MET A 287 2.62 21.04 10.41
N ALA A 288 2.00 21.73 11.37
CA ALA A 288 0.56 22.05 11.31
C ALA A 288 0.22 22.90 10.07
N GLY A 289 1.07 23.85 9.69
CA GLY A 289 0.92 24.65 8.48
C GLY A 289 1.07 23.82 7.21
N ALA A 290 2.00 22.86 7.18
CA ALA A 290 2.15 21.92 6.08
C ALA A 290 0.91 21.03 5.91
N VAL A 291 0.34 20.53 7.02
CA VAL A 291 -0.93 19.77 7.00
C VAL A 291 -2.08 20.64 6.49
N VAL A 292 -2.22 21.87 7.00
CA VAL A 292 -3.26 22.82 6.55
C VAL A 292 -3.15 23.07 5.04
N GLN A 293 -1.95 23.33 4.52
CA GLN A 293 -1.75 23.52 3.08
C GLN A 293 -2.10 22.25 2.30
N ALA A 294 -1.59 21.08 2.70
CA ALA A 294 -1.84 19.84 1.98
C ALA A 294 -3.33 19.48 1.92
N VAL A 295 -4.04 19.62 3.04
CA VAL A 295 -5.49 19.40 3.13
C VAL A 295 -6.25 20.39 2.24
N ALA A 296 -5.89 21.69 2.29
CA ALA A 296 -6.51 22.70 1.43
C ALA A 296 -6.32 22.37 -0.04
N GLU A 297 -5.10 21.99 -0.44
CA GLU A 297 -4.82 21.68 -1.82
C GLU A 297 -5.65 20.50 -2.34
N VAL A 298 -5.75 19.43 -1.56
CA VAL A 298 -6.57 18.25 -1.90
C VAL A 298 -8.06 18.59 -1.98
N LEU A 299 -8.59 19.41 -1.07
CA LEU A 299 -10.00 19.82 -1.13
C LEU A 299 -10.31 20.69 -2.35
N ALA A 300 -9.38 21.52 -2.83
CA ALA A 300 -9.54 22.21 -4.12
C ALA A 300 -9.65 21.22 -5.28
N GLY A 301 -8.82 20.17 -5.29
CA GLY A 301 -8.92 19.06 -6.24
C GLY A 301 -10.25 18.30 -6.15
N LEU A 302 -10.78 18.11 -4.93
CA LEU A 302 -12.07 17.46 -4.71
C LEU A 302 -13.22 18.29 -5.30
N VAL A 303 -13.19 19.61 -5.11
CA VAL A 303 -14.14 20.53 -5.77
C VAL A 303 -14.01 20.43 -7.28
N TYR A 304 -12.78 20.39 -7.80
CA TYR A 304 -12.56 20.29 -9.24
C TYR A 304 -13.12 19.01 -9.85
N VAL A 305 -12.85 17.85 -9.25
CA VAL A 305 -13.41 16.56 -9.70
C VAL A 305 -14.94 16.58 -9.65
N ASN A 306 -15.55 17.10 -8.58
CA ASN A 306 -17.01 17.14 -8.45
C ASN A 306 -17.66 18.19 -9.36
N ALA A 307 -16.94 19.25 -9.76
CA ALA A 307 -17.40 20.21 -10.76
C ALA A 307 -17.43 19.60 -12.16
N LEU A 308 -16.51 18.68 -12.47
CA LEU A 308 -16.49 17.91 -13.72
C LEU A 308 -17.60 16.85 -13.72
N LYS A 309 -17.67 16.04 -12.65
CA LYS A 309 -18.63 14.96 -12.51
C LYS A 309 -18.97 14.75 -11.02
N PRO A 310 -20.15 15.19 -10.56
CA PRO A 310 -20.57 15.02 -9.18
C PRO A 310 -20.52 13.55 -8.75
N GLY A 311 -19.92 13.29 -7.59
CA GLY A 311 -19.82 11.93 -7.04
C GLY A 311 -18.83 11.02 -7.79
N HIS A 312 -17.91 11.56 -8.59
CA HIS A 312 -16.82 10.77 -9.16
C HIS A 312 -15.85 10.31 -8.05
N PRO A 313 -15.39 9.04 -8.03
CA PRO A 313 -14.47 8.54 -7.01
C PRO A 313 -13.16 9.32 -6.96
N ALA A 314 -12.91 9.95 -5.81
CA ALA A 314 -11.67 10.68 -5.54
C ALA A 314 -11.12 10.29 -4.17
N ILE A 315 -9.82 10.00 -4.11
CA ILE A 315 -9.08 9.65 -2.90
C ILE A 315 -8.42 10.93 -2.38
N PHE A 316 -8.63 11.20 -1.09
CA PHE A 316 -8.06 12.34 -0.38
C PHE A 316 -6.57 12.09 -0.09
N GLY A 317 -5.69 12.56 -0.99
CA GLY A 317 -4.23 12.33 -0.94
C GLY A 317 -3.42 13.50 -0.39
N ALA A 318 -3.56 13.80 0.90
CA ALA A 318 -2.76 14.85 1.57
C ALA A 318 -1.39 14.31 2.05
N TRP A 319 -0.32 14.65 1.33
CA TRP A 319 1.01 14.04 1.47
C TRP A 319 2.08 15.10 1.76
N PRO A 320 2.06 15.76 2.94
CA PRO A 320 3.14 16.66 3.32
C PRO A 320 4.42 15.85 3.51
N PHE A 321 5.44 16.14 2.71
CA PHE A 321 6.76 15.53 2.84
C PHE A 321 7.63 16.33 3.79
N MET A 322 8.39 15.63 4.63
CA MET A 322 9.34 16.27 5.54
C MET A 322 10.70 16.45 4.90
N SER A 323 11.38 17.54 5.25
CA SER A 323 12.75 17.84 4.82
C SER A 323 13.71 17.79 5.99
N ASP A 324 14.94 17.35 5.74
CA ASP A 324 16.07 17.76 6.57
C ASP A 324 16.44 19.21 6.20
N LEU A 325 16.00 20.17 7.00
CA LEU A 325 16.21 21.60 6.75
C LEU A 325 17.69 22.01 6.74
N ARG A 326 18.61 21.17 7.23
CA ARG A 326 20.06 21.45 7.19
C ARG A 326 20.64 21.20 5.80
N THR A 327 20.06 20.26 5.06
CA THR A 327 20.57 19.81 3.76
C THR A 327 19.62 20.12 2.60
N GLY A 328 18.34 20.38 2.89
CA GLY A 328 17.26 20.50 1.92
C GLY A 328 16.77 19.15 1.36
N ALA A 329 17.36 18.03 1.78
CA ALA A 329 16.96 16.71 1.32
C ALA A 329 15.61 16.29 1.91
N MET A 330 14.87 15.46 1.19
CA MET A 330 13.70 14.79 1.73
C MET A 330 14.10 13.82 2.84
N ALA A 331 13.30 13.76 3.90
CA ALA A 331 13.50 12.91 5.07
C ALA A 331 12.26 12.03 5.28
N GLY A 332 12.06 11.07 4.39
CA GLY A 332 10.84 10.27 4.33
C GLY A 332 10.76 9.20 5.42
N GLY A 333 11.90 8.76 5.94
CA GLY A 333 11.98 7.78 7.04
C GLY A 333 11.84 8.38 8.44
N SER A 334 11.56 9.68 8.53
CA SER A 334 11.59 10.44 9.78
C SER A 334 10.38 10.24 10.69
N ALA A 335 10.55 10.55 11.97
CA ALA A 335 9.45 10.57 12.93
C ALA A 335 8.43 11.67 12.58
N GLU A 336 8.92 12.81 12.11
CA GLU A 336 8.12 13.94 11.64
C GLU A 336 7.21 13.52 10.48
N GLN A 337 7.72 12.70 9.54
CA GLN A 337 6.91 12.15 8.46
C GLN A 337 5.79 11.27 9.02
N SER A 338 6.13 10.39 9.98
CA SER A 338 5.15 9.51 10.63
C SER A 338 4.01 10.27 11.30
N VAL A 339 4.34 11.36 12.01
CA VAL A 339 3.35 12.22 12.68
C VAL A 339 2.49 12.98 11.66
N ALA A 340 3.09 13.54 10.62
CA ALA A 340 2.37 14.28 9.58
C ALA A 340 1.41 13.38 8.80
N THR A 341 1.82 12.16 8.46
CA THR A 341 0.99 11.12 7.83
C THR A 341 -0.21 10.78 8.73
N ALA A 342 -0.01 10.57 10.03
CA ALA A 342 -1.09 10.28 10.96
C ALA A 342 -2.05 11.47 11.17
N ALA A 343 -1.54 12.71 11.15
CA ALA A 343 -2.38 13.92 11.19
C ALA A 343 -3.26 14.02 9.92
N CYS A 344 -2.72 13.72 8.75
CA CYS A 344 -3.49 13.67 7.50
C CYS A 344 -4.55 12.56 7.52
N ALA A 345 -4.25 11.40 8.11
CA ALA A 345 -5.23 10.33 8.32
C ALA A 345 -6.40 10.79 9.20
N GLN A 346 -6.13 11.49 10.31
CA GLN A 346 -7.18 12.07 11.15
C GLN A 346 -8.02 13.11 10.42
N MET A 347 -7.43 13.92 9.53
CA MET A 347 -8.19 14.88 8.72
C MET A 347 -9.05 14.20 7.66
N ALA A 348 -8.57 13.13 7.01
CA ALA A 348 -9.39 12.32 6.10
C ALA A 348 -10.62 11.75 6.83
N GLN A 349 -10.42 11.22 8.04
CA GLN A 349 -11.49 10.72 8.90
C GLN A 349 -12.43 11.83 9.37
N PHE A 350 -11.91 13.02 9.69
CA PHE A 350 -12.72 14.19 10.06
C PHE A 350 -13.70 14.59 8.95
N TYR A 351 -13.31 14.44 7.69
CA TYR A 351 -14.17 14.72 6.53
C TYR A 351 -14.99 13.52 6.05
N ASP A 352 -14.83 12.33 6.65
CA ASP A 352 -15.39 11.06 6.16
C ASP A 352 -15.06 10.80 4.67
N LEU A 353 -13.79 11.04 4.31
CA LEU A 353 -13.26 10.83 2.96
C LEU A 353 -12.26 9.66 2.94
N PRO A 354 -12.23 8.87 1.85
CA PRO A 354 -11.21 7.83 1.67
C PRO A 354 -9.82 8.46 1.59
N GLY A 355 -9.01 8.24 2.63
CA GLY A 355 -7.73 8.90 2.82
C GLY A 355 -6.54 8.09 2.32
N GLY A 356 -5.58 8.79 1.71
CA GLY A 356 -4.31 8.23 1.26
C GLY A 356 -3.14 9.11 1.67
N SER A 357 -2.03 8.51 2.12
CA SER A 357 -0.79 9.24 2.42
C SER A 357 0.43 8.31 2.38
N ALA A 358 1.62 8.89 2.33
CA ALA A 358 2.87 8.16 2.20
C ALA A 358 3.38 7.65 3.57
N ALA A 359 3.89 6.42 3.61
CA ALA A 359 4.68 5.85 4.70
C ALA A 359 5.54 4.69 4.18
N GLY A 360 6.59 4.29 4.89
CA GLY A 360 7.39 3.12 4.49
C GLY A 360 8.46 3.37 3.42
N MET A 361 8.68 4.62 3.02
CA MET A 361 9.93 5.01 2.37
C MET A 361 11.04 5.20 3.42
N THR A 362 12.29 4.98 3.02
CA THR A 362 13.47 5.17 3.88
C THR A 362 14.50 6.07 3.22
N ASP A 363 15.26 6.77 4.03
CA ASP A 363 16.41 7.57 3.61
C ASP A 363 17.69 6.71 3.46
N SER A 364 17.63 5.45 3.91
CA SER A 364 18.67 4.43 3.68
C SER A 364 18.83 4.11 2.20
N LYS A 365 20.05 3.75 1.81
CA LYS A 365 20.41 3.46 0.41
C LYS A 365 20.24 1.98 0.08
N LEU A 366 20.13 1.13 1.09
CA LEU A 366 20.08 -0.33 0.99
C LEU A 366 19.12 -0.88 2.05
N PRO A 367 18.62 -2.12 1.91
CA PRO A 367 17.86 -2.81 2.95
C PRO A 367 18.75 -3.18 4.15
N ASP A 368 19.14 -2.19 4.93
CA ASP A 368 19.95 -2.34 6.13
C ASP A 368 19.13 -2.08 7.41
N ILE A 369 19.82 -1.94 8.54
CA ILE A 369 19.19 -1.66 9.84
C ILE A 369 18.42 -0.34 9.80
N GLN A 370 18.93 0.69 9.09
CA GLN A 370 18.23 1.97 8.91
C GLN A 370 16.92 1.79 8.16
N SER A 371 16.97 1.08 7.01
CA SER A 371 15.75 0.73 6.28
C SER A 371 14.75 -0.01 7.17
N GLY A 372 15.22 -0.92 8.04
CA GLY A 372 14.34 -1.68 8.92
C GLY A 372 13.54 -0.80 9.89
N TYR A 373 14.23 0.07 10.66
CA TYR A 373 13.54 0.85 11.68
C TYR A 373 12.72 2.01 11.09
N GLU A 374 13.20 2.70 10.05
CA GLU A 374 12.48 3.83 9.45
C GLU A 374 11.16 3.37 8.83
N LYS A 375 11.20 2.28 8.05
CA LYS A 375 10.00 1.71 7.44
C LYS A 375 9.05 1.13 8.48
N GLY A 376 9.57 0.42 9.47
CA GLY A 376 8.76 -0.18 10.54
C GLY A 376 7.98 0.87 11.34
N ILE A 377 8.66 1.95 11.76
CA ILE A 377 8.04 3.05 12.53
C ILE A 377 6.97 3.77 11.69
N THR A 378 7.31 4.17 10.47
CA THR A 378 6.38 4.94 9.62
C THR A 378 5.14 4.12 9.25
N ASN A 379 5.31 2.85 8.86
CA ASN A 379 4.18 1.99 8.48
C ASN A 379 3.28 1.60 9.65
N VAL A 380 3.84 1.30 10.84
CA VAL A 380 3.01 0.97 12.01
C VAL A 380 2.21 2.19 12.48
N MET A 381 2.81 3.39 12.43
CA MET A 381 2.13 4.64 12.77
C MET A 381 0.99 4.95 11.78
N ALA A 382 1.22 4.77 10.49
CA ALA A 382 0.18 4.90 9.47
C ALA A 382 -0.97 3.91 9.71
N GLY A 383 -0.66 2.64 9.99
CA GLY A 383 -1.66 1.61 10.31
C GLY A 383 -2.45 1.95 11.57
N LEU A 384 -1.76 2.27 12.67
CA LEU A 384 -2.39 2.65 13.94
C LEU A 384 -3.22 3.93 13.84
N SER A 385 -2.95 4.82 12.88
CA SER A 385 -3.77 6.00 12.62
C SER A 385 -5.06 5.70 11.85
N GLY A 386 -5.18 4.51 11.26
CA GLY A 386 -6.33 4.12 10.44
C GLY A 386 -6.35 4.78 9.06
N LEU A 387 -5.17 5.09 8.50
CA LEU A 387 -5.03 5.60 7.14
C LEU A 387 -5.48 4.53 6.13
N ASN A 388 -6.37 4.86 5.20
CA ASN A 388 -6.97 3.83 4.35
C ASN A 388 -6.00 3.25 3.33
N LEU A 389 -5.26 4.12 2.63
CA LEU A 389 -4.28 3.73 1.62
C LEU A 389 -2.92 4.25 2.04
N VAL A 390 -2.03 3.33 2.40
CA VAL A 390 -0.65 3.63 2.76
C VAL A 390 0.22 3.38 1.54
N TYR A 391 0.69 4.48 0.96
CA TYR A 391 1.53 4.49 -0.23
C TYR A 391 3.01 4.43 0.17
N GLU A 392 3.86 3.95 -0.75
CA GLU A 392 5.31 3.75 -0.54
C GLU A 392 5.66 2.72 0.54
N ALA A 393 4.68 1.93 0.98
CA ALA A 393 4.82 1.04 2.14
C ALA A 393 5.90 -0.04 2.00
N ALA A 394 6.25 -0.38 0.75
CA ALA A 394 7.21 -1.42 0.42
C ALA A 394 8.12 -1.03 -0.76
N GLY A 395 9.38 -1.49 -0.69
CA GLY A 395 10.35 -1.45 -1.78
C GLY A 395 11.12 -0.15 -1.96
N MET A 396 10.67 0.96 -1.36
CA MET A 396 11.21 2.30 -1.61
C MET A 396 12.42 2.66 -0.72
N HIS A 397 13.46 3.25 -1.32
CA HIS A 397 14.75 3.60 -0.71
C HIS A 397 15.26 4.96 -1.17
N ALA A 398 16.29 5.46 -0.51
CA ALA A 398 17.01 6.68 -0.82
C ALA A 398 16.09 7.88 -1.06
N SER A 399 15.11 8.07 -0.18
CA SER A 399 14.20 9.22 -0.20
C SER A 399 13.50 9.37 -1.57
N LEU A 400 12.90 8.26 -2.05
CA LEU A 400 12.21 8.12 -3.34
C LEU A 400 13.10 7.99 -4.58
N LEU A 401 14.44 7.93 -4.44
CA LEU A 401 15.34 7.83 -5.59
C LEU A 401 15.67 6.39 -6.00
N GLY A 402 15.41 5.40 -5.13
CA GLY A 402 15.76 4.00 -5.37
C GLY A 402 14.62 3.04 -5.05
N PHE A 403 14.46 2.00 -5.86
CA PHE A 403 13.55 0.90 -5.57
C PHE A 403 14.32 -0.43 -5.50
N CYS A 404 13.99 -1.29 -4.55
CA CYS A 404 14.66 -2.57 -4.34
C CYS A 404 13.65 -3.71 -4.39
N LEU A 405 13.81 -4.63 -5.36
CA LEU A 405 12.89 -5.76 -5.53
C LEU A 405 12.98 -6.75 -4.37
N GLU A 406 14.16 -6.98 -3.81
CA GLU A 406 14.35 -7.81 -2.62
C GLU A 406 13.65 -7.21 -1.39
N SER A 407 13.58 -5.88 -1.32
CA SER A 407 12.87 -5.21 -0.24
C SER A 407 11.37 -5.44 -0.30
N LEU A 408 10.76 -5.69 -1.46
CA LEU A 408 9.34 -6.09 -1.50
C LEU A 408 9.08 -7.35 -0.67
N VAL A 409 10.01 -8.31 -0.72
CA VAL A 409 9.90 -9.58 -0.02
C VAL A 409 10.11 -9.39 1.48
N ILE A 410 11.11 -8.59 1.87
CA ILE A 410 11.40 -8.28 3.29
C ILE A 410 10.27 -7.42 3.88
N ASP A 411 9.85 -6.39 3.15
CA ASP A 411 8.83 -5.45 3.58
C ASP A 411 7.47 -6.15 3.71
N ASN A 412 7.17 -7.19 2.93
CA ASN A 412 5.97 -8.00 3.12
C ASN A 412 5.88 -8.61 4.52
N ASP A 413 6.99 -9.14 5.07
CA ASP A 413 7.00 -9.63 6.46
C ASP A 413 6.80 -8.50 7.46
N MET A 414 7.50 -7.38 7.26
CA MET A 414 7.38 -6.20 8.11
C MET A 414 5.96 -5.62 8.11
N LEU A 415 5.29 -5.59 6.95
CA LEU A 415 3.90 -5.16 6.85
C LEU A 415 2.94 -6.15 7.52
N GLY A 416 3.22 -7.45 7.48
CA GLY A 416 2.49 -8.46 8.27
C GLY A 416 2.55 -8.17 9.77
N HIS A 417 3.70 -7.72 10.27
CA HIS A 417 3.86 -7.23 11.64
C HIS A 417 3.08 -5.93 11.89
N CYS A 418 3.15 -4.95 10.99
CA CYS A 418 2.42 -3.69 11.13
C CYS A 418 0.90 -3.90 11.18
N LEU A 419 0.38 -4.76 10.32
CA LEU A 419 -1.01 -5.21 10.30
C LEU A 419 -1.40 -5.86 11.64
N GLY A 420 -0.56 -6.75 12.16
CA GLY A 420 -0.77 -7.36 13.48
C GLY A 420 -0.84 -6.32 14.62
N CYS A 421 0.02 -5.29 14.59
CA CYS A 421 -0.03 -4.19 15.54
C CYS A 421 -1.31 -3.36 15.42
N ALA A 422 -1.80 -3.11 14.20
CA ALA A 422 -3.03 -2.36 13.98
C ALA A 422 -4.28 -3.12 14.46
N ARG A 423 -4.29 -4.47 14.33
CA ARG A 423 -5.44 -5.33 14.71
C ARG A 423 -5.79 -5.24 16.19
N GLY A 424 -4.81 -5.02 17.06
CA GLY A 424 -5.01 -5.05 18.51
C GLY A 424 -5.28 -6.46 19.04
N ILE A 425 -5.96 -6.54 20.18
CA ILE A 425 -6.27 -7.79 20.88
C ILE A 425 -7.78 -7.99 20.86
N ASP A 426 -8.23 -9.19 20.49
CA ASP A 426 -9.62 -9.58 20.63
C ASP A 426 -9.90 -10.01 22.08
N VAL A 427 -10.86 -9.36 22.74
CA VAL A 427 -11.18 -9.58 24.16
C VAL A 427 -12.60 -10.12 24.27
N THR A 428 -12.73 -11.42 24.02
CA THR A 428 -13.95 -12.20 24.25
C THR A 428 -13.80 -13.11 25.47
N ASP A 429 -14.92 -13.60 26.00
CA ASP A 429 -14.91 -14.56 27.11
C ASP A 429 -14.07 -15.81 26.79
N GLU A 430 -14.12 -16.28 25.54
CA GLU A 430 -13.29 -17.38 25.06
C GLU A 430 -11.80 -17.01 24.98
N ALA A 431 -11.46 -15.80 24.51
CA ALA A 431 -10.09 -15.34 24.36
C ALA A 431 -9.38 -15.15 25.72
N LEU A 432 -10.13 -14.81 26.78
CA LEU A 432 -9.61 -14.74 28.15
C LEU A 432 -9.04 -16.08 28.65
N SER A 433 -9.48 -17.20 28.06
CA SER A 433 -8.87 -18.52 28.24
C SER A 433 -8.80 -19.00 29.71
N ILE A 434 -9.72 -18.55 30.57
CA ILE A 434 -9.70 -18.82 32.02
C ILE A 434 -9.76 -20.32 32.33
N ASP A 435 -10.59 -21.06 31.61
CA ASP A 435 -10.71 -22.51 31.78
C ASP A 435 -9.43 -23.25 31.37
N SER A 436 -8.83 -22.88 30.24
CA SER A 436 -7.55 -23.44 29.79
C SER A 436 -6.43 -23.13 30.77
N ILE A 437 -6.43 -21.92 31.35
CA ILE A 437 -5.49 -21.54 32.42
C ILE A 437 -5.68 -22.42 33.66
N ALA A 438 -6.92 -22.54 34.14
CA ALA A 438 -7.25 -23.36 35.31
C ALA A 438 -6.88 -24.84 35.09
N GLU A 439 -7.17 -25.38 33.91
CA GLU A 439 -6.83 -26.75 33.54
C GLU A 439 -5.31 -26.99 33.61
N VAL A 440 -4.53 -26.15 32.94
CA VAL A 440 -3.07 -26.32 32.87
C VAL A 440 -2.41 -26.11 34.23
N CYS A 441 -2.86 -25.13 35.02
CA CYS A 441 -2.29 -24.83 36.33
C CYS A 441 -2.67 -25.81 37.43
N LEU A 442 -3.93 -26.29 37.46
CA LEU A 442 -4.42 -27.15 38.53
C LEU A 442 -4.18 -28.64 38.25
N LYS A 443 -4.16 -29.04 36.98
CA LYS A 443 -4.18 -30.46 36.57
C LYS A 443 -3.16 -30.81 35.48
N GLY A 444 -2.64 -29.82 34.76
CA GLY A 444 -1.84 -30.02 33.56
C GLY A 444 -0.32 -30.06 33.79
N PRO A 445 0.46 -30.09 32.70
CA PRO A 445 1.92 -30.21 32.73
C PRO A 445 2.65 -28.91 33.11
N GLY A 446 1.93 -27.84 33.49
CA GLY A 446 2.49 -26.52 33.75
C GLY A 446 2.90 -25.72 32.50
N HIS A 447 2.47 -26.13 31.31
CA HIS A 447 2.70 -25.41 30.05
C HIS A 447 1.55 -25.64 29.04
N TYR A 448 1.41 -24.73 28.06
CA TYR A 448 0.31 -24.76 27.09
C TYR A 448 0.66 -25.38 25.73
N LEU A 449 1.91 -25.80 25.50
CA LEU A 449 2.37 -26.22 24.17
C LEU A 449 1.41 -27.21 23.49
N ASP A 450 1.05 -28.29 24.18
CA ASP A 450 0.18 -29.36 23.64
C ASP A 450 -1.32 -29.13 23.92
N ASN A 451 -1.70 -27.93 24.38
CA ASN A 451 -3.09 -27.57 24.62
C ASN A 451 -3.82 -27.34 23.28
N GLU A 452 -5.04 -27.86 23.16
CA GLU A 452 -5.85 -27.76 21.93
C GLU A 452 -6.11 -26.31 21.50
N GLN A 453 -6.39 -25.43 22.47
CA GLN A 453 -6.59 -24.01 22.21
C GLN A 453 -5.33 -23.37 21.63
N THR A 454 -4.14 -23.73 22.13
CA THR A 454 -2.87 -23.23 21.59
C THR A 454 -2.68 -23.65 20.14
N LEU A 455 -2.96 -24.90 19.79
CA LEU A 455 -2.85 -25.38 18.40
C LEU A 455 -3.84 -24.67 17.47
N LYS A 456 -5.05 -24.37 17.95
CA LYS A 456 -6.08 -23.64 17.19
C LYS A 456 -5.72 -22.16 16.99
N LEU A 457 -5.27 -21.48 18.05
CA LEU A 457 -4.94 -20.05 18.00
C LEU A 457 -3.62 -19.78 17.28
N MET A 458 -2.72 -20.77 17.21
CA MET A 458 -1.48 -20.70 16.46
C MET A 458 -1.68 -20.12 15.06
N GLN A 459 -2.74 -20.54 14.35
CA GLN A 459 -2.96 -20.14 12.95
C GLN A 459 -3.69 -18.79 12.79
N THR A 460 -4.31 -18.27 13.85
CA THR A 460 -5.25 -17.14 13.79
C THR A 460 -4.77 -15.90 14.57
N GLU A 461 -4.03 -16.10 15.65
CA GLU A 461 -3.53 -15.02 16.52
C GLU A 461 -2.05 -14.70 16.31
N HIS A 462 -1.28 -15.61 15.71
CA HIS A 462 0.16 -15.42 15.53
C HIS A 462 0.56 -15.25 14.07
N PHE A 463 1.43 -14.27 13.83
CA PHE A 463 2.10 -14.10 12.54
C PHE A 463 3.43 -14.86 12.49
N TYR A 464 3.62 -15.61 11.40
CA TYR A 464 4.85 -16.32 11.07
C TYR A 464 5.51 -15.68 9.85
N PRO A 465 6.63 -14.96 10.04
CA PRO A 465 7.33 -14.32 8.93
C PRO A 465 7.93 -15.38 8.00
N ALA A 466 7.89 -15.14 6.70
CA ALA A 466 8.45 -16.03 5.70
C ALA A 466 9.99 -15.95 5.65
N LEU A 467 10.56 -14.77 5.92
CA LEU A 467 11.99 -14.47 5.91
C LEU A 467 12.56 -14.27 7.32
N GLY A 468 11.79 -13.70 8.25
CA GLY A 468 12.24 -13.50 9.63
C GLY A 468 12.73 -14.79 10.29
N ASP A 469 13.90 -14.75 10.94
CA ASP A 469 14.47 -15.89 11.67
C ASP A 469 14.16 -15.75 13.18
N ARG A 470 13.50 -16.76 13.75
CA ARG A 470 13.17 -16.86 15.19
C ARG A 470 13.87 -18.05 15.86
N SER A 471 14.84 -18.67 15.19
CA SER A 471 15.55 -19.83 15.69
C SER A 471 16.49 -19.48 16.84
N SER A 472 16.76 -20.46 17.70
CA SER A 472 17.77 -20.28 18.76
C SER A 472 19.16 -20.06 18.14
N PRO A 473 20.12 -19.42 18.83
CA PRO A 473 21.48 -19.24 18.29
C PRO A 473 22.15 -20.55 17.87
N LYS A 474 21.87 -21.65 18.58
CA LYS A 474 22.38 -22.99 18.21
C LYS A 474 21.79 -23.45 16.87
N GLU A 475 20.47 -23.40 16.75
CA GLU A 475 19.76 -23.82 15.54
C GLU A 475 20.10 -22.93 14.34
N TRP A 476 20.24 -21.61 14.54
CA TRP A 476 20.70 -20.67 13.52
C TRP A 476 22.09 -21.05 12.99
N ASN A 477 23.02 -21.42 13.88
CA ASN A 477 24.34 -21.91 13.48
C ASN A 477 24.24 -23.24 12.72
N GLU A 478 23.42 -24.18 13.19
CA GLU A 478 23.18 -25.49 12.54
C GLU A 478 22.54 -25.32 11.14
N LYS A 479 21.70 -24.30 10.95
CA LYS A 479 21.12 -23.89 9.67
C LYS A 479 22.08 -23.12 8.77
N GLY A 480 23.35 -22.98 9.15
CA GLY A 480 24.36 -22.33 8.33
C GLY A 480 24.31 -20.80 8.39
N ARG A 481 23.81 -20.21 9.48
CA ARG A 481 23.76 -18.77 9.72
C ARG A 481 23.01 -18.00 8.62
N PRO A 482 21.74 -18.34 8.37
CA PRO A 482 20.96 -17.71 7.31
C PRO A 482 20.96 -16.18 7.45
N ASP A 483 21.23 -15.51 6.32
CA ASP A 483 21.19 -14.06 6.18
C ASP A 483 19.91 -13.64 5.44
N ILE A 484 19.25 -12.60 5.95
CA ILE A 484 17.95 -12.17 5.42
C ILE A 484 18.04 -11.61 4.00
N LEU A 485 19.14 -10.93 3.65
CA LEU A 485 19.33 -10.35 2.31
C LEU A 485 19.59 -11.45 1.28
N LEU A 486 20.43 -12.43 1.62
CA LEU A 486 20.66 -13.59 0.76
C LEU A 486 19.38 -14.39 0.53
N ARG A 487 18.55 -14.54 1.56
CA ARG A 487 17.23 -15.19 1.44
C ARG A 487 16.29 -14.39 0.55
N ALA A 488 16.24 -13.07 0.70
CA ALA A 488 15.43 -12.19 -0.16
C ALA A 488 15.88 -12.23 -1.63
N ILE A 489 17.18 -12.24 -1.91
CA ILE A 489 17.74 -12.41 -3.25
C ILE A 489 17.29 -13.75 -3.85
N THR A 490 17.40 -14.83 -3.07
CA THR A 490 17.00 -16.17 -3.49
C THR A 490 15.51 -16.24 -3.81
N GLU A 491 14.68 -15.68 -2.92
CA GLU A 491 13.23 -15.70 -3.08
C GLU A 491 12.76 -14.84 -4.26
N LYS A 492 13.33 -13.64 -4.44
CA LYS A 492 13.13 -12.82 -5.65
C LYS A 492 13.44 -13.63 -6.91
N LYS A 493 14.61 -14.28 -6.97
CA LYS A 493 15.02 -15.09 -8.13
C LYS A 493 14.03 -16.22 -8.40
N ARG A 494 13.56 -16.92 -7.35
CA ARG A 494 12.55 -17.98 -7.46
C ARG A 494 11.23 -17.45 -8.01
N ILE A 495 10.69 -16.38 -7.43
CA ILE A 495 9.43 -15.75 -7.89
C ILE A 495 9.54 -15.35 -9.36
N LEU A 496 10.62 -14.69 -9.77
CA LEU A 496 10.81 -14.24 -11.14
C LEU A 496 11.04 -15.38 -12.15
N ALA A 497 11.47 -16.56 -11.68
CA ALA A 497 11.59 -17.75 -12.52
C ALA A 497 10.27 -18.50 -12.70
N GLU A 498 9.39 -18.49 -11.69
CA GLU A 498 8.23 -19.39 -11.63
C GLU A 498 6.89 -18.68 -11.87
N ARG A 499 6.77 -17.42 -11.44
CA ARG A 499 5.47 -16.75 -11.31
C ARG A 499 5.17 -15.85 -12.50
N PHE A 500 4.26 -16.25 -13.37
CA PHE A 500 3.79 -15.45 -14.50
C PHE A 500 2.26 -15.30 -14.42
N PRO A 501 1.75 -14.14 -13.98
CA PRO A 501 0.31 -13.91 -13.89
C PRO A 501 -0.41 -14.16 -15.21
N ARG A 502 -1.57 -14.81 -15.14
CA ARG A 502 -2.40 -15.22 -16.29
C ARG A 502 -3.84 -14.69 -16.21
N HIS A 503 -4.09 -13.72 -15.34
CA HIS A 503 -5.42 -13.12 -15.14
C HIS A 503 -5.92 -12.39 -16.39
N VAL A 504 -5.03 -11.83 -17.22
CA VAL A 504 -5.38 -11.34 -18.56
C VAL A 504 -5.27 -12.49 -19.57
N PRO A 505 -6.37 -12.89 -20.25
CA PRO A 505 -6.33 -13.99 -21.20
C PRO A 505 -5.43 -13.70 -22.40
N LYS A 506 -4.70 -14.73 -22.89
CA LYS A 506 -3.80 -14.59 -24.05
C LYS A 506 -4.48 -13.96 -25.27
N GLN A 507 -5.73 -14.31 -25.54
CA GLN A 507 -6.50 -13.76 -26.67
C GLN A 507 -6.73 -12.24 -26.56
N VAL A 508 -6.90 -11.73 -25.33
CA VAL A 508 -7.01 -10.28 -25.10
C VAL A 508 -5.67 -9.62 -25.40
N ASP A 509 -4.58 -10.18 -24.90
CA ASP A 509 -3.23 -9.67 -25.16
C ASP A 509 -2.83 -9.75 -26.65
N ASP A 510 -3.21 -10.82 -27.36
CA ASP A 510 -3.03 -10.92 -28.82
C ASP A 510 -3.72 -9.76 -29.56
N ARG A 511 -4.96 -9.40 -29.16
CA ARG A 511 -5.68 -8.26 -29.74
C ARG A 511 -5.03 -6.92 -29.39
N LEU A 512 -4.56 -6.75 -28.15
CA LEU A 512 -3.84 -5.55 -27.74
C LEU A 512 -2.56 -5.36 -28.56
N ARG A 513 -1.76 -6.40 -28.73
CA ARG A 513 -0.54 -6.36 -29.54
C ARG A 513 -0.81 -6.21 -31.03
N ALA A 514 -1.92 -6.73 -31.55
CA ALA A 514 -2.31 -6.46 -32.93
C ALA A 514 -2.69 -4.99 -33.15
N ARG A 515 -3.36 -4.36 -32.18
CA ARG A 515 -3.81 -2.95 -32.27
C ARG A 515 -2.72 -1.94 -31.93
N PHE A 516 -1.90 -2.23 -30.92
CA PHE A 516 -0.92 -1.33 -30.33
C PHE A 516 0.51 -1.89 -30.44
N GLY A 517 0.78 -2.75 -31.43
CA GLY A 517 2.07 -3.43 -31.57
C GLY A 517 3.27 -2.49 -31.74
N ASN A 518 3.03 -1.27 -32.25
CA ASN A 518 4.02 -0.21 -32.32
C ASN A 518 4.28 0.48 -30.98
N LEU A 519 3.38 0.36 -30.00
CA LEU A 519 3.54 0.94 -28.66
C LEU A 519 4.00 -0.10 -27.64
N ILE A 520 3.67 -1.38 -27.77
CA ILE A 520 3.99 -2.39 -26.73
C ILE A 520 5.44 -2.86 -26.86
N HIS A 521 6.28 -2.45 -25.91
CA HIS A 521 7.71 -2.76 -25.83
C HIS A 521 8.01 -4.00 -24.97
N LEU A 522 7.14 -4.33 -23.99
CA LEU A 522 7.35 -5.50 -23.13
C LEU A 522 7.19 -6.80 -23.95
N PRO A 523 8.25 -7.63 -24.10
CA PRO A 523 8.19 -8.80 -24.97
C PRO A 523 7.47 -9.98 -24.30
N ARG A 524 6.83 -10.83 -25.13
CA ARG A 524 6.12 -12.04 -24.64
C ARG A 524 7.03 -13.02 -23.89
N THR A 525 8.28 -13.13 -24.32
CA THR A 525 9.28 -14.03 -23.72
C THR A 525 9.53 -13.69 -22.25
N HIS A 526 9.39 -12.42 -21.86
CA HIS A 526 9.52 -11.99 -20.46
C HIS A 526 8.24 -12.27 -19.66
N MET A 527 7.12 -12.56 -20.32
CA MET A 527 5.82 -12.87 -19.73
C MET A 527 5.53 -14.38 -19.69
N GLY A 528 6.58 -15.20 -19.82
CA GLY A 528 6.50 -16.66 -19.78
C GLY A 528 5.74 -17.28 -20.96
N GLY A 529 5.71 -16.59 -22.11
CA GLY A 529 5.02 -17.02 -23.33
C GLY A 529 5.94 -17.29 -24.51
#